data_AF-A0A0S7WN92-F1
#
_entry.id   AF-A0A0S7WN92-F1
#
_cell.length_a   1.000
_cell.length_b   1.000
_cell.length_c   1.000
_cell.angle_alpha   90.00
_cell.angle_beta   90.00
_cell.angle_gamma   90.00
#
_symmetry.space_group_name_H-M   'P 1'
#
loop_
_entity.id
_entity.type
_entity.pdbx_description
1 polymer ?
#
loop_
_entity_poly.entity_id
_entity_poly.type
_entity_poly.pdbx_seq_one_letter_code
_entity_poly.pdbx_strand_id
1 'polypeptide(L)'
;MKAARQIEDASEYANLIQKAKRPLLVLGPLLLKWSLDGKLLIEYALEIARVAAIPVCATETVKGKMTELGVKPDIVYDAVEIVNALKDPAWQGVKKEGNHDLVILFGIRSDLGEQSLSVLKHFAPHLRTMTLCKYYFPNANYSLPNFRKDEQWKAFLESLIDNLKEGG
;
A
#
# COMPACT_ATOMS: atom_id res chain seq x y z
N MET A 1 -7.12 10.55 19.79
CA MET A 1 -6.23 10.14 18.68
C MET A 1 -6.56 10.92 17.42
N LYS A 2 -5.56 11.29 16.60
CA LYS A 2 -5.78 12.08 15.37
C LYS A 2 -6.32 11.18 14.24
N ALA A 3 -7.24 11.71 13.42
CA ALA A 3 -7.66 11.07 12.18
C ALA A 3 -6.53 11.11 11.13
N ALA A 4 -6.64 10.29 10.09
CA ALA A 4 -5.69 10.27 8.98
C ALA A 4 -5.55 11.65 8.34
N ARG A 5 -4.34 12.02 7.96
CA ARG A 5 -4.12 13.20 7.12
C ARG A 5 -4.56 12.86 5.70
N GLN A 6 -5.61 13.55 5.24
CA GLN A 6 -6.02 13.50 3.83
C GLN A 6 -4.98 14.23 2.99
N ILE A 7 -4.47 13.55 1.97
CA ILE A 7 -3.48 14.10 1.02
C ILE A 7 -4.00 13.75 -0.38
N GLU A 8 -4.13 14.75 -1.24
CA GLU A 8 -4.59 14.59 -2.63
C GLU A 8 -3.47 14.83 -3.64
N ASP A 9 -2.34 15.38 -3.18
CA ASP A 9 -1.17 15.67 -3.99
C ASP A 9 -0.29 14.41 -4.10
N ALA A 10 -0.14 13.92 -5.33
CA ALA A 10 0.65 12.74 -5.64
C ALA A 10 2.15 12.96 -5.38
N SER A 11 2.65 14.19 -5.54
CA SER A 11 4.04 14.53 -5.24
C SER A 11 4.34 14.41 -3.74
N GLU A 12 3.37 14.76 -2.90
CA GLU A 12 3.50 14.58 -1.46
C GLU A 12 3.53 13.10 -1.06
N TYR A 13 2.71 12.25 -1.70
CA TYR A 13 2.79 10.80 -1.52
C TYR A 13 4.15 10.25 -1.93
N ALA A 14 4.65 10.63 -3.11
CA ALA A 14 5.95 10.19 -3.61
C ALA A 14 7.05 10.56 -2.62
N ASN A 15 7.06 11.81 -2.13
CA ASN A 15 8.01 12.29 -1.13
C ASN A 15 7.96 11.49 0.18
N LEU A 16 6.76 11.14 0.66
CA LEU A 16 6.61 10.32 1.88
C LEU A 16 7.12 8.90 1.69
N ILE A 17 6.86 8.30 0.52
CA ILE A 17 7.33 6.96 0.15
C ILE A 17 8.86 6.95 0.03
N GLN A 18 9.44 7.91 -0.69
CA GLN A 18 10.90 8.00 -0.91
C GLN A 18 11.68 8.29 0.37
N LYS A 19 11.08 8.99 1.35
CA LYS A 19 11.69 9.24 2.65
C LYS A 19 11.62 8.04 3.60
N ALA A 20 10.76 7.06 3.34
CA ALA A 20 10.66 5.86 4.15
C ALA A 20 11.92 5.01 3.99
N LYS A 21 12.48 4.54 5.10
CA LYS A 21 13.69 3.72 5.10
C LYS A 21 13.40 2.29 4.65
N ARG A 22 12.24 1.76 5.01
CA ARG A 22 11.81 0.39 4.73
C ARG A 22 10.30 0.36 4.45
N PRO A 23 9.84 0.95 3.34
CA PRO A 23 8.44 0.85 2.96
C PRO A 23 8.05 -0.61 2.67
N LEU A 24 6.78 -0.95 2.88
CA LEU A 24 6.17 -2.22 2.50
C LEU A 24 4.87 -1.95 1.75
N LEU A 25 4.68 -2.57 0.59
CA LEU A 25 3.43 -2.52 -0.15
C LEU A 25 2.64 -3.82 0.07
N VAL A 26 1.47 -3.72 0.70
CA VAL A 26 0.57 -4.84 0.99
C VAL A 26 -0.57 -4.85 -0.02
N LEU A 27 -0.64 -5.91 -0.82
CA LEU A 27 -1.54 -6.05 -1.96
C LEU A 27 -2.72 -6.98 -1.66
N GLY A 28 -3.93 -6.45 -1.81
CA GLY A 28 -5.18 -7.15 -1.55
C GLY A 28 -5.94 -7.61 -2.79
N PRO A 29 -6.95 -8.49 -2.62
CA PRO A 29 -7.65 -9.14 -3.72
C PRO A 29 -8.53 -8.20 -4.57
N LEU A 30 -8.86 -7.00 -4.10
CA LEU A 30 -9.63 -6.04 -4.91
C LEU A 30 -8.82 -5.52 -6.11
N LEU A 31 -7.49 -5.62 -6.07
CA LEU A 31 -6.63 -5.25 -7.21
C LEU A 31 -6.92 -6.06 -8.48
N LEU A 32 -7.50 -7.25 -8.32
CA LEU A 32 -7.87 -8.14 -9.40
C LEU A 32 -9.28 -7.88 -9.94
N LYS A 33 -10.09 -7.12 -9.20
CA LYS A 33 -11.51 -6.90 -9.52
C LYS A 33 -11.76 -5.59 -10.25
N TRP A 34 -10.89 -4.60 -10.04
CA TRP A 34 -11.08 -3.26 -10.58
C TRP A 34 -10.03 -2.96 -11.64
N SER A 35 -10.47 -2.24 -12.66
CA SER A 35 -9.65 -1.70 -13.73
C SER A 35 -9.94 -0.21 -13.88
N LEU A 36 -8.90 0.56 -14.15
CA LEU A 36 -9.01 1.97 -14.50
C LEU A 36 -8.63 2.11 -15.96
N ASP A 37 -9.62 2.40 -16.80
CA ASP A 37 -9.45 2.56 -18.25
C ASP A 37 -8.78 1.34 -18.91
N GLY A 38 -9.30 0.15 -18.60
CA GLY A 38 -8.80 -1.13 -19.13
C GLY A 38 -7.56 -1.71 -18.43
N LYS A 39 -6.78 -0.90 -17.70
CA LYS A 39 -5.61 -1.37 -16.92
C LYS A 39 -6.05 -1.86 -15.53
N LEU A 40 -5.69 -3.08 -15.16
CA LEU A 40 -6.02 -3.63 -13.83
C LEU A 40 -5.26 -2.89 -12.74
N LEU A 41 -5.87 -2.72 -11.56
CA LEU A 41 -5.21 -2.05 -10.44
C LEU A 41 -3.92 -2.72 -9.97
N ILE A 42 -3.82 -4.05 -10.11
CA ILE A 42 -2.58 -4.76 -9.79
C ILE A 42 -1.41 -4.27 -10.65
N GLU A 43 -1.65 -3.86 -11.90
CA GLU A 43 -0.59 -3.36 -12.78
C GLU A 43 -0.03 -2.03 -12.27
N TYR A 44 -0.90 -1.12 -11.80
CA TYR A 44 -0.45 0.11 -11.11
C TYR A 44 0.34 -0.21 -9.84
N ALA A 45 -0.14 -1.15 -9.03
CA ALA A 45 0.51 -1.53 -7.80
C ALA A 45 1.93 -2.10 -8.02
N LEU A 46 2.09 -2.97 -9.03
CA LEU A 46 3.39 -3.53 -9.41
C LEU A 46 4.30 -2.49 -10.04
N GLU A 47 3.76 -1.56 -10.82
CA GLU A 47 4.54 -0.43 -11.36
C GLU A 47 5.07 0.46 -10.23
N ILE A 48 4.23 0.85 -9.26
CA ILE A 48 4.63 1.60 -8.07
C ILE A 48 5.73 0.87 -7.30
N ALA A 49 5.53 -0.42 -7.00
CA ALA A 49 6.52 -1.22 -6.29
C ALA A 49 7.86 -1.26 -7.02
N ARG A 50 7.83 -1.42 -8.35
CA ARG A 50 9.03 -1.48 -9.18
C ARG A 50 9.77 -0.15 -9.22
N VAL A 51 9.08 0.96 -9.48
CA VAL A 51 9.74 2.28 -9.62
C VAL A 51 10.29 2.79 -8.29
N ALA A 52 9.64 2.48 -7.18
CA ALA A 52 10.08 2.89 -5.84
C ALA A 52 10.88 1.80 -5.10
N ALA A 53 11.22 0.69 -5.77
CA ALA A 53 11.94 -0.46 -5.21
C ALA A 53 11.35 -0.99 -3.87
N ILE A 54 10.02 -0.94 -3.74
CA ILE A 54 9.31 -1.32 -2.51
C ILE A 54 9.07 -2.83 -2.49
N PRO A 55 9.44 -3.54 -1.41
CA PRO A 55 9.07 -4.94 -1.27
C PRO A 55 7.56 -5.13 -1.16
N VAL A 56 7.07 -6.26 -1.67
CA VAL A 56 5.65 -6.58 -1.80
C VAL A 56 5.27 -7.74 -0.89
N CYS A 57 4.26 -7.51 -0.05
CA CYS A 57 3.48 -8.56 0.59
C CYS A 57 2.18 -8.76 -0.21
N ALA A 58 1.96 -9.96 -0.74
CA ALA A 58 0.74 -10.28 -1.49
C ALA A 58 -0.10 -11.32 -0.75
N THR A 59 -1.43 -11.17 -0.77
CA THR A 59 -2.32 -12.27 -0.37
C THR A 59 -2.26 -13.42 -1.38
N GLU A 60 -2.63 -14.64 -0.98
CA GLU A 60 -2.51 -15.84 -1.83
C GLU A 60 -3.18 -15.67 -3.21
N THR A 61 -4.37 -15.04 -3.25
CA THR A 61 -5.07 -14.78 -4.52
C THR A 61 -4.30 -13.80 -5.42
N VAL A 62 -3.67 -12.78 -4.84
CA VAL A 62 -2.90 -11.77 -5.59
C VAL A 62 -1.61 -12.37 -6.15
N LYS A 63 -0.92 -13.22 -5.37
CA LYS A 63 0.28 -13.95 -5.79
C LYS A 63 0.08 -14.72 -7.10
N GLY A 64 -1.08 -15.36 -7.28
CA GLY A 64 -1.42 -16.06 -8.53
C GLY A 64 -1.32 -15.12 -9.74
N LYS A 65 -1.98 -13.95 -9.67
CA LYS A 65 -1.94 -12.97 -10.75
C LYS A 65 -0.55 -12.34 -10.94
N MET A 66 0.18 -12.08 -9.85
CA MET A 66 1.56 -11.57 -9.96
C MET A 66 2.45 -12.54 -10.74
N THR A 67 2.31 -13.84 -10.49
CA THR A 67 3.08 -14.89 -11.18
C THR A 67 2.78 -14.91 -12.67
N GLU A 68 1.51 -14.77 -13.08
CA GLU A 68 1.14 -14.63 -14.50
C GLU A 68 1.79 -13.41 -15.16
N LEU A 69 1.97 -12.33 -14.40
CA LEU A 69 2.64 -11.10 -14.83
C LEU A 69 4.17 -11.15 -14.70
N GLY A 70 4.74 -12.31 -14.35
CA GLY A 70 6.19 -12.51 -14.21
C GLY A 70 6.82 -11.86 -12.98
N VAL A 71 6.01 -11.48 -11.97
CA VAL A 71 6.49 -10.84 -10.73
C VAL A 71 6.28 -11.78 -9.55
N LYS A 72 7.30 -11.91 -8.70
CA LYS A 72 7.23 -12.68 -7.46
C LYS A 72 7.12 -11.74 -6.25
N PRO A 73 6.19 -11.96 -5.31
CA PRO A 73 6.14 -11.20 -4.07
C PRO A 73 7.32 -11.59 -3.15
N ASP A 74 7.78 -10.64 -2.32
CA ASP A 74 8.81 -10.88 -1.29
C ASP A 74 8.28 -11.80 -0.19
N ILE A 75 6.99 -11.66 0.16
CA ILE A 75 6.30 -12.54 1.09
C ILE A 75 4.85 -12.74 0.69
N VAL A 76 4.29 -13.90 1.06
CA VAL A 76 2.87 -14.19 0.87
C VAL A 76 2.24 -14.36 2.23
N TYR A 77 1.41 -13.40 2.62
CA TYR A 77 0.61 -13.40 3.85
C TYR A 77 -0.77 -12.83 3.56
N ASP A 78 -1.78 -13.32 4.26
CA ASP A 78 -3.06 -12.64 4.32
C ASP A 78 -2.97 -11.34 5.14
N ALA A 79 -4.05 -10.53 5.11
CA ALA A 79 -4.08 -9.24 5.79
C ALA A 79 -3.97 -9.35 7.32
N VAL A 80 -4.43 -10.46 7.90
CA VAL A 80 -4.37 -10.70 9.35
C VAL A 80 -2.97 -11.13 9.75
N GLU A 81 -2.35 -12.04 9.00
CA GLU A 81 -0.99 -12.51 9.20
C GLU A 81 0.03 -11.37 9.14
N ILE A 82 -0.03 -10.54 8.09
CA ILE A 82 0.91 -9.43 7.94
C ILE A 82 0.72 -8.37 9.02
N VAL A 83 -0.52 -8.06 9.41
CA VAL A 83 -0.79 -7.14 10.53
C VAL A 83 -0.25 -7.70 11.83
N ASN A 84 -0.41 -9.00 12.07
CA ASN A 84 0.11 -9.63 13.27
C ASN A 84 1.65 -9.56 13.33
N ALA A 85 2.33 -9.80 12.21
CA ALA A 85 3.78 -9.67 12.11
C ALA A 85 4.25 -8.21 12.31
N LEU A 86 3.59 -7.25 11.67
CA LEU A 86 3.94 -5.82 11.74
C LEU A 86 3.83 -5.22 13.15
N LYS A 87 2.92 -5.74 13.99
CA LYS A 87 2.78 -5.34 15.40
C LYS A 87 3.99 -5.71 16.24
N ASP A 88 4.68 -6.79 15.91
CA ASP A 88 5.84 -7.24 16.66
C ASP A 88 7.05 -6.36 16.29
N PRO A 89 7.55 -5.48 17.20
CA PRO A 89 8.71 -4.66 16.91
C PRO A 89 9.99 -5.48 16.68
N ALA A 90 10.04 -6.73 17.14
CA ALA A 90 11.16 -7.65 16.92
C ALA A 90 11.10 -8.36 15.56
N TRP A 91 9.97 -8.29 14.83
CA TRP A 91 9.86 -8.88 13.50
C TRP A 91 10.90 -8.27 12.55
N GLN A 92 11.64 -9.13 11.85
CA GLN A 92 12.75 -8.72 11.00
C GLN A 92 12.30 -8.19 9.62
N GLY A 93 11.00 -8.00 9.40
CA GLY A 93 10.48 -7.54 8.11
C GLY A 93 10.59 -8.58 7.00
N VAL A 94 10.02 -8.26 5.84
CA VAL A 94 9.94 -9.20 4.71
C VAL A 94 11.30 -9.59 4.13
N LYS A 95 12.29 -8.69 4.22
CA LYS A 95 13.67 -8.91 3.76
C LYS A 95 14.64 -9.32 4.87
N LYS A 96 14.16 -9.54 6.10
CA LYS A 96 15.00 -9.85 7.28
C LYS A 96 16.01 -8.75 7.66
N GLU A 97 15.67 -7.49 7.35
CA GLU A 97 16.52 -6.31 7.58
C GLU A 97 15.99 -5.42 8.73
N GLY A 98 14.95 -5.90 9.43
CA GLY A 98 14.21 -5.21 10.47
C GLY A 98 12.81 -4.77 10.01
N ASN A 99 11.97 -4.38 10.97
CA ASN A 99 10.58 -4.01 10.69
C ASN A 99 10.48 -2.75 9.79
N HIS A 100 9.31 -2.55 9.21
CA HIS A 100 8.98 -1.49 8.27
C HIS A 100 8.59 -0.20 8.98
N ASP A 101 8.98 0.95 8.42
CA ASP A 101 8.61 2.28 8.96
C ASP A 101 7.44 2.92 8.20
N LEU A 102 7.11 2.41 7.01
CA LEU A 102 5.91 2.77 6.26
C LEU A 102 5.24 1.51 5.68
N VAL A 103 3.94 1.34 5.93
CA VAL A 103 3.12 0.26 5.37
C VAL A 103 2.03 0.87 4.50
N ILE A 104 2.01 0.50 3.22
CA ILE A 104 1.07 0.99 2.22
C ILE A 104 0.07 -0.12 1.92
N LEU A 105 -1.21 0.10 2.22
CA LEU A 105 -2.28 -0.85 1.90
C LEU A 105 -2.94 -0.48 0.56
N PHE A 106 -3.09 -1.47 -0.33
CA PHE A 106 -3.76 -1.28 -1.61
C PHE A 106 -4.63 -2.48 -1.99
N GLY A 107 -5.92 -2.23 -2.23
CA GLY A 107 -6.88 -3.24 -2.69
C GLY A 107 -7.33 -4.24 -1.64
N ILE A 108 -7.21 -3.89 -0.35
CA ILE A 108 -7.84 -4.61 0.76
C ILE A 108 -9.29 -4.12 0.89
N ARG A 109 -10.22 -5.03 1.24
CA ARG A 109 -11.62 -4.67 1.50
C ARG A 109 -11.70 -3.61 2.60
N SER A 110 -12.51 -2.57 2.43
CA SER A 110 -12.43 -1.37 3.28
C SER A 110 -12.65 -1.65 4.77
N ASP A 111 -13.57 -2.55 5.12
CA ASP A 111 -13.82 -2.97 6.50
C ASP A 111 -12.61 -3.68 7.13
N LEU A 112 -11.96 -4.58 6.39
CA LEU A 112 -10.78 -5.30 6.84
C LEU A 112 -9.58 -4.36 6.91
N GLY A 113 -9.39 -3.51 5.88
CA GLY A 113 -8.36 -2.49 5.85
C GLY A 113 -8.47 -1.53 7.04
N GLU A 114 -9.68 -1.07 7.36
CA GLU A 114 -9.91 -0.17 8.50
C GLU A 114 -9.61 -0.85 9.85
N GLN A 115 -9.98 -2.12 10.02
CA GLN A 115 -9.63 -2.91 11.20
C GLN A 115 -8.13 -3.13 11.32
N SER A 116 -7.47 -3.51 10.22
CA SER A 116 -6.00 -3.64 10.14
C SER A 116 -5.30 -2.34 10.53
N LEU A 117 -5.75 -1.22 9.98
CA LEU A 117 -5.19 0.11 10.27
C LEU A 117 -5.41 0.51 11.73
N SER A 118 -6.59 0.23 12.30
CA SER A 118 -6.86 0.46 13.72
C SER A 118 -5.86 -0.30 14.60
N VAL A 119 -5.65 -1.58 14.32
CA VAL A 119 -4.67 -2.39 15.07
C VAL A 119 -3.27 -1.80 14.96
N LEU A 120 -2.80 -1.46 13.76
CA LEU A 120 -1.46 -0.88 13.57
C LEU A 120 -1.32 0.49 14.26
N LYS A 121 -2.36 1.33 14.19
CA LYS A 121 -2.39 2.64 14.84
C LYS A 121 -2.22 2.59 16.36
N HIS A 122 -2.76 1.54 16.99
CA HIS A 122 -2.74 1.37 18.44
C HIS A 122 -1.56 0.54 18.95
N PHE A 123 -1.10 -0.44 18.17
CA PHE A 123 -0.15 -1.46 18.63
C PHE A 123 1.17 -1.50 17.85
N ALA A 124 1.35 -0.67 16.83
CA ALA A 124 2.61 -0.57 16.06
C ALA A 124 3.09 0.90 15.96
N PRO A 125 3.44 1.56 17.08
CA PRO A 125 3.83 2.98 17.09
C PRO A 125 5.14 3.27 16.33
N HIS A 126 5.93 2.23 16.03
CA HIS A 126 7.18 2.31 15.28
C HIS A 126 7.00 2.52 13.77
N LEU A 127 5.78 2.33 13.24
CA LEU A 127 5.51 2.45 11.81
C LEU A 127 4.42 3.49 11.50
N ARG A 128 4.38 3.92 10.24
CA ARG A 128 3.32 4.72 9.67
C ARG A 128 2.53 3.91 8.65
N THR A 129 1.26 4.27 8.46
CA THR A 129 0.38 3.63 7.49
C THR A 129 -0.12 4.60 6.43
N MET A 130 -0.21 4.12 5.20
CA MET A 130 -0.67 4.84 4.02
C MET A 130 -1.66 3.96 3.25
N THR A 131 -2.62 4.57 2.56
CA THR A 131 -3.54 3.84 1.66
C THR A 131 -3.49 4.41 0.25
N LEU A 132 -3.63 3.54 -0.75
CA LEU A 132 -3.77 3.93 -2.16
C LEU A 132 -5.18 3.64 -2.72
N CYS A 133 -6.12 3.32 -1.84
CA CYS A 133 -7.49 2.99 -2.19
C CYS A 133 -8.33 4.24 -2.47
N LYS A 134 -9.38 4.12 -3.29
CA LYS A 134 -10.28 5.24 -3.64
C LYS A 134 -11.18 5.77 -2.52
N TYR A 135 -11.11 5.17 -1.34
CA TYR A 135 -11.87 5.56 -0.16
C TYR A 135 -10.94 6.11 0.90
N TYR A 136 -11.46 7.01 1.73
CA TYR A 136 -10.75 7.55 2.88
C TYR A 136 -10.76 6.57 4.07
N PHE A 137 -9.58 6.34 4.67
CA PHE A 137 -9.36 5.46 5.81
C PHE A 137 -8.93 6.27 7.04
N PRO A 138 -9.83 6.57 8.00
CA PRO A 138 -9.51 7.44 9.14
C PRO A 138 -8.48 6.88 10.12
N ASN A 139 -8.26 5.56 10.14
CA ASN A 139 -7.22 4.95 10.98
C ASN A 139 -5.82 4.91 10.35
N ALA A 140 -5.65 5.32 9.09
CA ALA A 140 -4.33 5.49 8.51
C ALA A 140 -3.58 6.69 9.12
N ASN A 141 -2.27 6.81 8.86
CA ASN A 141 -1.56 8.08 9.03
C ASN A 141 -1.78 9.00 7.83
N TYR A 142 -1.76 8.43 6.62
CA TYR A 142 -1.98 9.12 5.35
C TYR A 142 -3.05 8.37 4.55
N SER A 143 -4.06 9.08 4.05
CA SER A 143 -5.11 8.48 3.23
C SER A 143 -5.47 9.39 2.07
N LEU A 144 -5.85 8.77 0.96
CA LEU A 144 -6.46 9.47 -0.15
C LEU A 144 -7.86 9.98 0.25
N PRO A 145 -8.36 11.01 -0.44
CA PRO A 145 -9.75 11.41 -0.32
C PRO A 145 -10.67 10.30 -0.86
N ASN A 146 -11.97 10.46 -0.62
CA ASN A 146 -12.96 9.67 -1.35
C ASN A 146 -13.04 10.16 -2.80
N PHE A 147 -12.49 9.40 -3.74
CA PHE A 147 -12.64 9.69 -5.16
C PHE A 147 -14.02 9.23 -5.63
N ARG A 148 -14.82 10.16 -6.16
CA ARG A 148 -16.13 9.85 -6.77
C ARG A 148 -16.01 9.39 -8.21
N LYS A 149 -14.96 9.84 -8.90
CA LYS A 149 -14.67 9.58 -10.31
C LYS A 149 -13.43 8.73 -10.40
N ASP A 150 -13.52 7.59 -11.07
CA ASP A 150 -12.40 6.67 -11.23
C ASP A 150 -11.27 7.33 -12.04
N GLU A 151 -11.56 8.31 -12.91
CA GLU A 151 -10.57 9.08 -13.66
C GLU A 151 -9.68 9.94 -12.75
N GLN A 152 -10.21 10.47 -11.65
CA GLN A 152 -9.41 11.25 -10.69
C GLN A 152 -8.45 10.35 -9.93
N TRP A 153 -8.92 9.16 -9.55
CA TRP A 153 -8.07 8.18 -8.89
C TRP A 153 -7.00 7.62 -9.83
N LYS A 154 -7.36 7.36 -11.09
CA LYS A 154 -6.42 7.00 -12.16
C LYS A 154 -5.33 8.07 -12.30
N ALA A 155 -5.72 9.32 -12.49
CA ALA A 155 -4.79 10.43 -12.64
C ALA A 155 -3.85 10.57 -11.42
N PHE A 156 -4.37 10.35 -10.21
CA PHE A 156 -3.55 10.32 -9.00
C PHE A 156 -2.49 9.19 -9.05
N LEU A 157 -2.89 7.96 -9.36
CA LEU A 157 -1.97 6.81 -9.40
C LEU A 157 -0.91 6.97 -10.51
N GLU A 158 -1.29 7.48 -11.68
CA GLU A 158 -0.36 7.78 -12.77
C GLU A 158 0.64 8.88 -12.37
N SER A 159 0.13 9.99 -11.81
CA SER A 159 0.98 11.07 -11.33
C SER A 159 1.92 10.61 -10.21
N LEU A 160 1.47 9.73 -9.30
CA LEU A 160 2.31 9.15 -8.26
C LEU A 160 3.47 8.35 -8.87
N ILE A 161 3.17 7.50 -9.85
CA ILE A 161 4.19 6.72 -10.57
C ILE A 161 5.22 7.64 -11.23
N ASP A 162 4.78 8.73 -11.87
CA ASP A 162 5.68 9.68 -12.54
C ASP A 162 6.58 10.41 -11.54
N ASN A 163 6.03 10.92 -10.43
CA ASN A 163 6.82 11.54 -9.36
C ASN A 163 7.83 10.56 -8.73
N LEU A 164 7.47 9.27 -8.61
CA LEU A 164 8.38 8.25 -8.09
C LEU A 164 9.53 7.95 -9.07
N LYS A 165 9.31 8.08 -10.39
CA LYS A 165 10.37 7.94 -11.41
C LYS A 165 11.35 9.11 -11.40
N GLU A 166 10.88 10.32 -11.09
CA GLU A 166 11.71 11.54 -11.10
C GLU A 166 12.61 11.68 -9.86
N GLY A 167 12.18 11.16 -8.71
CA GLY A 167 12.96 11.22 -7.45
C GLY A 167 13.76 9.95 -7.12
N GLY A 168 13.87 9.01 -8.04
CA GLY A 168 14.63 7.76 -7.92
C GLY A 168 16.07 7.87 -8.44
#